data_AF-A0A961SJM2-F1
#
_entry.id   AF-A0A961SJM2-F1
#
_cell.length_a   1.000
_cell.length_b   1.000
_cell.length_c   1.000
_cell.angle_alpha   90.00
_cell.angle_beta   90.00
_cell.angle_gamma   90.00
#
_symmetry.space_group_name_H-M   'P 1'
#
loop_
_entity.id
_entity.type
_entity.pdbx_description
1 polymer ?
#
loop_
_entity_poly.entity_id
_entity_poly.type
_entity_poly.pdbx_seq_one_letter_code
_entity_poly.pdbx_strand_id
1 'polypeptide(L)' 'MLSGRRLDLLDPSPLDIEIEDIAHGLARVARWNGQT' A
#
# COMPACT_ATOMS: atom_id res chain seq x y z
N MET A 1 1.51 -3.83 -6.77
CA MET A 1 0.78 -4.52 -5.68
C MET A 1 0.85 -6.03 -5.91
N LEU A 2 0.70 -6.89 -4.89
CA LEU A 2 0.74 -8.34 -5.14
C LEU A 2 -0.46 -8.82 -5.98
N SER A 3 -1.54 -8.03 -5.99
CA SER A 3 -2.68 -8.15 -6.89
C SER A 3 -2.36 -7.94 -8.38
N GLY A 4 -1.15 -7.46 -8.74
CA GLY A 4 -0.80 -7.08 -10.10
C GLY A 4 -1.23 -5.66 -10.50
N ARG A 5 -2.04 -4.97 -9.69
CA ARG A 5 -2.36 -3.55 -9.88
C ARG A 5 -1.15 -2.64 -9.67
N ARG A 6 -1.22 -1.46 -10.28
CA ARG A 6 -0.26 -0.36 -10.14
C ARG A 6 -1.01 0.87 -9.67
N LEU A 7 -0.40 1.64 -8.77
CA LEU A 7 -0.91 2.93 -8.33
C LEU A 7 0.01 4.03 -8.89
N ASP A 8 -0.55 5.00 -9.59
CA ASP A 8 0.17 6.24 -9.90
C ASP A 8 0.28 7.10 -8.64
N LEU A 9 1.48 7.63 -8.38
CA LEU A 9 1.75 8.43 -7.17
C LEU A 9 1.46 9.92 -7.36
N LEU A 10 1.42 10.41 -8.60
CA LEU A 10 1.16 11.81 -8.91
C LEU A 10 -0.30 12.06 -9.25
N ASP A 11 -1.00 11.05 -9.78
CA ASP A 11 -2.42 11.12 -10.13
C ASP A 11 -3.15 9.80 -9.81
N PRO A 12 -3.43 9.51 -8.52
CA PRO A 12 -4.02 8.24 -8.13
C PRO A 12 -5.49 8.12 -8.56
N SER A 13 -5.80 7.07 -9.30
CA SER A 13 -7.19 6.69 -9.62
C SER A 13 -7.82 5.92 -8.44
N PRO A 14 -9.06 6.24 -8.02
CA PRO A 14 -9.76 5.45 -7.01
C PRO A 14 -9.97 3.98 -7.40
N LEU A 15 -9.98 3.68 -8.71
CA LEU A 15 -10.17 2.32 -9.23
C LEU A 15 -8.95 1.40 -9.01
N ASP A 16 -7.78 1.98 -8.71
CA ASP A 16 -6.56 1.21 -8.46
C ASP A 16 -6.37 0.86 -6.96
N ILE A 17 -7.22 1.41 -6.08
CA ILE A 17 -7.13 1.26 -4.63
C ILE A 17 -8.02 0.10 -4.16
N GLU A 18 -7.41 -0.93 -3.57
CA GLU A 18 -8.14 -2.04 -2.94
C GLU A 18 -7.59 -2.31 -1.54
N ILE A 19 -8.48 -2.76 -0.65
CA ILE A 19 -8.18 -2.91 0.77
C ILE A 19 -7.16 -4.02 1.04
N GLU A 20 -7.15 -5.08 0.23
CA GLU A 20 -6.25 -6.22 0.40
C GLU A 20 -4.79 -5.78 0.23
N ASP A 21 -4.50 -4.89 -0.72
CA ASP A 21 -3.14 -4.41 -0.95
C ASP A 21 -2.69 -3.44 0.14
N ILE A 22 -3.60 -2.59 0.63
CA ILE A 22 -3.33 -1.70 1.76
C ILE A 22 -3.04 -2.53 3.01
N ALA A 23 -3.91 -3.47 3.35
CA ALA A 23 -3.75 -4.33 4.52
C ALA A 23 -2.43 -5.11 4.46
N HIS A 24 -2.08 -5.64 3.29
CA HIS A 24 -0.83 -6.36 3.08
C HIS A 24 0.41 -5.48 3.28
N GLY A 25 0.39 -4.24 2.79
CA GLY A 25 1.46 -3.27 3.00
C GLY A 25 1.59 -2.87 4.47
N LEU A 26 0.47 -2.43 5.08
CA LEU A 26 0.43 -1.96 6.47
C LEU A 26 0.86 -3.03 7.47
N ALA A 27 0.58 -4.31 7.20
CA ALA A 27 1.01 -5.42 8.06
C ALA A 27 2.55 -5.59 8.16
N ARG A 28 3.32 -4.93 7.28
CA ARG A 28 4.78 -5.08 7.20
C ARG A 28 5.57 -3.79 7.32
N VAL A 29 4.91 -2.64 7.22
CA VAL A 29 5.57 -1.34 7.41
C VAL A 29 5.81 -1.12 8.90
N ALA A 30 7.08 -1.22 9.31
CA ALA A 30 7.49 -0.87 10.66
C ALA A 30 7.29 0.63 10.92
N ARG A 31 6.88 0.98 12.14
CA ARG A 31 6.80 2.38 12.61
C ARG A 31 8.08 2.75 13.34
N TRP A 32 8.28 4.05 13.57
CA TRP A 32 9.37 4.58 14.40
C TRP A 32 10.77 4.11 13.96
N ASN A 33 10.98 3.90 12.65
CA ASN A 33 12.22 3.32 12.11
C ASN A 33 12.61 1.97 12.77
N GLY A 34 11.63 1.22 13.29
CA GLY A 34 11.86 -0.03 14.01
C GLY A 34 12.28 0.15 15.47
N GLN A 35 12.29 1.36 16.00
CA GLN A 35 12.63 1.67 17.39
C GLN A 35 11.36 1.71 18.26
N THR A 36 10.83 0.53 18.56
CA THR A 36 9.64 0.30 19.40
C THR A 36 9.92 -0.73 20.47
#